data_AF-A0A091CD08-F1
#
_entry.id   AF-A0A091CD08-F1
#
_cell.length_a   1.000
_cell.length_b   1.000
_cell.length_c   1.000
_cell.angle_alpha   90.00
_cell.angle_beta   90.00
_cell.angle_gamma   90.00
#
_symmetry.space_group_name_H-M   'P 1'
#
loop_
_entity.id
_entity.type
_entity.pdbx_description
1 polymer ?
#
loop_
_entity_poly.entity_id
_entity_poly.type
_entity_poly.pdbx_seq_one_letter_code
_entity_poly.pdbx_strand_id
1 'polypeptide(L)'
;MNSNPAIEAKGVNQFYAKVYSIFALGLGISAVSAYIAMTIFFEQTISFIDRFPLGLTGIWLVEIILVILLSAKAQKNPSLTIAGFIVYSLLNGVVLSITLSMYTPALVGRAFATATATFLAMALYGAVTKRDLSGIGRAAIGLLIGVIVATLINFFLQSSAVNYLLSYLTVAIFLGLTAYDNQQIRNLYFATAGQENTGLAAFMALQLYLDFINLFLSFLRIFSRN
;
A
#
# COMPACT_ATOMS: atom_id res chain seq x y z
N MET A 1 25.07 -17.32 -21.69
CA MET A 1 24.97 -17.94 -20.35
C MET A 1 23.75 -18.85 -20.36
N ASN A 2 23.94 -20.17 -20.37
CA ASN A 2 22.84 -21.14 -20.24
C ASN A 2 22.48 -21.26 -18.77
N SER A 3 21.61 -20.37 -18.29
CA SER A 3 20.99 -20.51 -16.97
C SER A 3 19.96 -21.63 -17.03
N ASN A 4 20.09 -22.60 -16.11
CA ASN A 4 19.14 -23.69 -15.97
C ASN A 4 17.76 -23.11 -15.56
N PRO A 5 16.66 -23.41 -16.29
CA PRO A 5 15.33 -22.89 -15.98
C PRO A 5 14.88 -23.12 -14.52
N ALA A 6 15.33 -24.22 -13.91
CA ALA A 6 15.04 -24.52 -12.52
C ALA A 6 15.76 -23.59 -11.52
N ILE A 7 16.97 -23.13 -11.85
CA ILE A 7 17.75 -22.19 -11.02
C ILE A 7 17.12 -20.79 -11.09
N GLU A 8 16.71 -20.36 -12.29
CA GLU A 8 16.03 -19.08 -12.48
C GLU A 8 14.69 -19.04 -11.75
N ALA A 9 13.87 -20.08 -11.86
CA ALA A 9 12.60 -20.17 -11.14
C ALA A 9 12.79 -20.12 -9.62
N LYS A 10 13.81 -20.78 -9.09
CA LYS A 10 14.15 -20.75 -7.66
C LYS A 10 14.53 -19.35 -7.21
N GLY A 11 15.37 -18.65 -7.98
CA GLY A 11 15.80 -17.29 -7.66
C GLY A 11 14.67 -16.25 -7.71
N VAL A 12 13.79 -16.34 -8.71
CA VAL A 12 12.58 -15.50 -8.78
C VAL A 12 11.70 -15.71 -7.55
N ASN A 13 11.46 -16.97 -7.17
CA ASN A 13 10.63 -17.30 -6.00
C ASN A 13 11.23 -16.79 -4.69
N GLN A 14 12.57 -16.84 -4.54
CA GLN A 14 13.26 -16.25 -3.39
C GLN A 14 13.08 -14.74 -3.33
N PHE A 15 13.16 -14.05 -4.47
CA PHE A 15 12.92 -12.62 -4.53
C PHE A 15 11.47 -12.25 -4.17
N TYR A 16 10.48 -12.98 -4.68
CA TYR A 16 9.08 -12.83 -4.25
C TYR A 16 8.93 -13.04 -2.74
N ALA A 17 9.48 -14.13 -2.19
CA ALA A 17 9.40 -14.41 -0.76
C ALA A 17 10.00 -13.27 0.09
N LYS A 18 11.10 -12.67 -0.37
CA LYS A 18 11.74 -11.53 0.29
C LYS A 18 10.87 -10.27 0.25
N VAL A 19 10.29 -9.94 -0.90
CA VAL A 19 9.34 -8.82 -1.06
C VAL A 19 8.15 -9.00 -0.13
N TYR A 20 7.51 -10.17 -0.15
CA TYR A 20 6.34 -10.46 0.69
C TYR A 20 6.67 -10.48 2.18
N SER A 21 7.85 -10.94 2.56
CA SER A 21 8.30 -10.91 3.96
C SER A 21 8.43 -9.47 4.46
N ILE A 22 9.04 -8.59 3.67
CA ILE A 22 9.16 -7.16 4.03
C ILE A 22 7.78 -6.52 4.07
N PHE A 23 6.91 -6.78 3.08
CA PHE A 23 5.54 -6.27 3.04
C PHE A 23 4.73 -6.71 4.28
N ALA A 24 4.76 -8.01 4.61
CA ALA A 24 4.04 -8.56 5.76
C ALA A 24 4.56 -7.99 7.09
N LEU A 25 5.88 -7.77 7.21
CA LEU A 25 6.46 -7.08 8.36
C LEU A 25 5.94 -5.64 8.47
N GLY A 26 5.92 -4.88 7.37
CA GLY A 26 5.38 -3.51 7.36
C GLY A 26 3.91 -3.48 7.78
N LEU A 27 3.07 -4.36 7.21
CA LEU A 27 1.66 -4.46 7.57
C LEU A 27 1.47 -4.85 9.05
N GLY A 28 2.27 -5.79 9.55
CA GLY A 28 2.26 -6.19 10.97
C GLY A 28 2.66 -5.05 11.90
N ILE A 29 3.69 -4.27 11.53
CA ILE A 29 4.12 -3.08 12.27
C ILE A 29 2.97 -2.06 12.35
N SER A 30 2.28 -1.80 11.23
CA SER A 30 1.12 -0.89 11.21
C SER A 30 -0.02 -1.41 12.06
N ALA A 31 -0.31 -2.71 12.04
CA ALA A 31 -1.35 -3.31 12.87
C ALA A 31 -1.04 -3.18 14.38
N VAL A 32 0.21 -3.48 14.78
CA VAL A 32 0.66 -3.33 16.17
C VAL A 32 0.63 -1.87 16.59
N SER A 33 1.13 -0.96 15.75
CA SER A 33 1.11 0.48 16.01
C SER A 33 -0.33 1.00 16.16
N ALA A 34 -1.24 0.58 15.28
CA ALA A 34 -2.65 0.94 15.38
C ALA A 34 -3.28 0.43 16.67
N TYR A 35 -3.03 -0.84 17.03
CA TYR A 35 -3.53 -1.43 18.27
C TYR A 35 -3.04 -0.70 19.52
N ILE A 36 -1.74 -0.40 19.60
CA ILE A 36 -1.14 0.33 20.73
C ILE A 36 -1.74 1.75 20.81
N ALA A 37 -1.90 2.44 19.68
CA ALA A 37 -2.50 3.77 19.63
C ALA A 37 -3.97 3.77 20.08
N MET A 38 -4.76 2.76 19.72
CA MET A 38 -6.17 2.64 20.11
C MET A 38 -6.39 2.17 21.55
N THR A 39 -5.38 1.58 22.20
CA THR A 39 -5.53 0.96 23.54
C THR A 39 -4.73 1.71 24.60
N ILE A 40 -3.41 1.76 24.44
CA ILE A 40 -2.48 2.31 25.44
C ILE A 40 -2.41 3.83 25.34
N PHE A 41 -2.37 4.36 24.10
CA PHE A 41 -2.20 5.80 23.84
C PHE A 41 -3.47 6.48 23.32
N PHE A 42 -4.65 5.97 23.68
CA PHE A 42 -5.92 6.48 23.15
C PHE A 42 -6.11 7.97 23.45
N GLU A 43 -5.96 8.36 24.72
CA GLU A 43 -6.08 9.76 25.18
C GLU A 43 -5.08 10.70 24.48
N GLN A 44 -3.84 10.25 24.29
CA GLN A 44 -2.81 11.02 23.59
C GLN A 44 -3.12 11.16 22.10
N THR A 45 -3.69 10.12 21.50
CA THR A 45 -4.05 10.10 20.08
C THR A 45 -5.23 11.03 19.80
N ILE A 46 -6.28 10.99 20.64
CA ILE A 46 -7.43 11.91 20.54
C ILE A 46 -7.03 13.35 20.85
N SER A 47 -6.30 13.58 21.95
CA SER A 47 -5.84 14.95 22.28
C SER A 47 -4.91 15.55 21.23
N PHE A 48 -4.13 14.73 20.50
CA PHE A 48 -3.34 15.20 19.37
C PHE A 48 -4.24 15.72 18.24
N ILE A 49 -5.30 15.00 17.88
CA ILE A 49 -6.26 15.43 16.85
C ILE A 49 -6.96 16.72 17.28
N ASP A 50 -7.44 16.78 18.52
CA ASP A 50 -8.23 17.92 19.02
C ASP A 50 -7.39 19.20 19.12
N ARG A 51 -6.12 19.09 19.52
CA ARG A 51 -5.21 20.24 19.69
C ARG A 51 -4.54 20.66 18.38
N PHE A 52 -4.43 19.73 17.43
CA PHE A 52 -3.88 20.00 16.10
C PHE A 52 -4.91 19.62 15.03
N PRO A 53 -5.86 20.53 14.70
CA PRO A 53 -6.87 20.30 13.68
C PRO A 53 -6.26 19.98 12.30
N LEU A 54 -5.07 20.53 12.03
CA LEU A 54 -4.26 20.24 10.84
C LEU A 54 -3.26 19.08 11.05
N GLY A 55 -3.21 18.48 12.23
CA GLY A 55 -2.28 17.39 12.58
C GLY A 55 -2.52 16.16 11.71
N LEU A 56 -3.78 15.80 11.46
CA LEU A 56 -4.12 14.74 10.50
C LEU A 56 -3.70 15.09 9.08
N THR A 57 -4.03 16.29 8.60
CA THR A 57 -3.65 16.76 7.26
C THR A 57 -2.13 16.81 7.08
N GLY A 58 -1.41 17.20 8.13
CA GLY A 58 0.05 17.22 8.17
C GLY A 58 0.65 15.81 8.11
N ILE A 59 0.09 14.83 8.82
CA ILE A 59 0.56 13.45 8.75
C ILE A 59 0.32 12.87 7.34
N TRP A 60 -0.84 13.12 6.73
CA TRP A 60 -1.11 12.72 5.34
C TRP A 60 -0.10 13.29 4.35
N LEU A 61 0.31 14.57 4.52
CA LEU A 61 1.35 15.18 3.69
C LEU A 61 2.72 14.54 3.91
N VAL A 62 3.08 14.25 5.16
CA VAL A 62 4.32 13.54 5.51
C VAL A 62 4.35 12.16 4.87
N GLU A 63 3.24 11.42 4.88
CA GLU A 63 3.14 10.11 4.24
C GLU A 63 3.38 10.17 2.73
N ILE A 64 2.76 11.14 2.04
CA ILE A 64 2.98 11.35 0.60
C ILE A 64 4.45 11.66 0.31
N ILE A 65 5.06 12.56 1.09
CA ILE A 65 6.48 12.92 0.95
C ILE A 65 7.36 11.70 1.18
N LEU A 66 7.10 10.91 2.22
CA LEU A 66 7.86 9.70 2.53
C LEU A 66 7.77 8.69 1.39
N VAL A 67 6.59 8.44 0.83
CA VAL A 67 6.42 7.53 -0.31
C VAL A 67 7.26 7.98 -1.50
N ILE A 68 7.24 9.27 -1.84
CA ILE A 68 8.03 9.82 -2.96
C ILE A 68 9.54 9.68 -2.69
N LEU A 69 9.99 10.04 -1.47
CA LEU A 69 11.40 9.96 -1.09
C LEU A 69 11.93 8.52 -1.07
N LEU A 70 11.16 7.58 -0.54
CA LEU A 70 11.55 6.17 -0.48
C LEU A 70 11.58 5.55 -1.86
N SER A 71 10.63 5.94 -2.72
CA SER A 71 10.60 5.53 -4.13
C SER A 71 11.83 6.01 -4.90
N ALA A 72 12.26 7.26 -4.68
CA ALA A 72 13.43 7.82 -5.34
C ALA A 72 14.78 7.25 -4.83
N LYS A 73 14.85 6.85 -3.55
CA LYS A 73 16.09 6.37 -2.91
C LYS A 73 16.28 4.85 -2.93
N ALA A 74 15.24 4.09 -3.30
CA ALA A 74 15.21 2.63 -3.41
C ALA A 74 16.45 1.99 -4.05
N GLN A 75 16.92 2.55 -5.17
CA GLN A 75 18.04 1.98 -5.92
C GLN A 75 19.41 2.39 -5.35
N LYS A 76 19.48 3.52 -4.64
CA LYS A 76 20.74 4.12 -4.20
C LYS A 76 21.13 3.70 -2.79
N ASN A 77 20.17 3.52 -1.88
CA ASN A 77 20.43 3.23 -0.47
C ASN A 77 19.44 2.21 0.12
N PRO A 78 19.68 0.90 -0.04
CA PRO A 78 18.81 -0.16 0.46
C PRO A 78 18.44 -0.05 1.94
N SER A 79 19.44 0.20 2.81
CA SER A 79 19.24 0.30 4.25
C SER A 79 18.32 1.48 4.64
N LEU A 80 18.46 2.60 3.93
CA LEU A 80 17.63 3.78 4.16
C LEU A 80 16.20 3.57 3.68
N THR A 81 16.00 2.82 2.59
CA THR A 81 14.65 2.43 2.12
C THR A 81 13.95 1.52 3.12
N ILE A 82 14.64 0.53 3.70
CA ILE A 82 14.06 -0.32 4.75
C ILE A 82 13.72 0.50 6.00
N ALA A 83 14.67 1.28 6.50
CA ALA A 83 14.47 2.08 7.71
C ALA A 83 13.29 3.06 7.52
N GLY A 84 13.24 3.72 6.37
CA GLY A 84 12.15 4.61 6.03
C GLY A 84 10.82 3.89 5.84
N PHE A 85 10.81 2.66 5.29
CA PHE A 85 9.59 1.85 5.19
C PHE A 85 9.05 1.44 6.57
N ILE A 86 9.93 1.12 7.53
CA ILE A 86 9.54 0.84 8.92
C ILE A 86 8.93 2.10 9.56
N VAL A 87 9.58 3.25 9.42
CA VAL A 87 9.05 4.53 9.92
C VAL A 87 7.70 4.85 9.29
N TYR A 88 7.58 4.66 7.97
CA TYR A 88 6.33 4.84 7.25
C TYR A 88 5.23 3.90 7.78
N SER A 89 5.54 2.62 7.97
CA SER A 89 4.60 1.63 8.50
C SER A 89 4.12 1.97 9.92
N LEU A 90 5.01 2.48 10.78
CA LEU A 90 4.66 2.95 12.12
C LEU A 90 3.73 4.17 12.05
N LEU A 91 4.10 5.19 11.28
CA LEU A 91 3.28 6.40 11.12
C LEU A 91 1.90 6.08 10.56
N ASN A 92 1.86 5.20 9.54
CA ASN A 92 0.60 4.77 8.96
C ASN A 92 -0.26 3.99 9.93
N GLY A 93 0.32 3.16 10.80
CA GLY A 93 -0.41 2.51 11.89
C GLY A 93 -1.12 3.51 12.81
N VAL A 94 -0.47 4.62 13.15
CA VAL A 94 -1.10 5.71 13.90
C VAL A 94 -2.23 6.36 13.11
N VAL A 95 -2.05 6.66 11.82
CA VAL A 95 -3.13 7.23 10.97
C VAL A 95 -4.31 6.27 10.86
N LEU A 96 -4.04 4.98 10.69
CA LEU A 96 -5.05 3.93 10.65
C LEU A 96 -5.79 3.87 11.97
N SER A 97 -5.13 3.97 13.13
CA SER A 97 -5.82 3.95 14.43
C SER A 97 -6.95 4.99 14.52
N ILE A 98 -6.69 6.18 14.00
CA ILE A 98 -7.64 7.31 13.98
C ILE A 98 -8.75 7.05 12.98
N THR A 99 -8.41 6.48 11.83
CA THR A 99 -9.41 6.13 10.82
C THR A 99 -10.31 5.02 11.33
N LEU A 100 -9.74 3.94 11.90
CA LEU A 100 -10.43 2.75 12.36
C LEU A 100 -11.31 2.99 13.59
N SER A 101 -10.98 3.98 14.44
CA SER A 101 -11.83 4.34 15.58
C SER A 101 -13.21 4.86 15.17
N MET A 102 -13.37 5.30 13.91
CA MET A 102 -14.64 5.75 13.35
C MET A 102 -15.52 4.58 12.83
N TYR A 103 -15.03 3.35 12.85
CA TYR A 103 -15.72 2.16 12.33
C TYR A 103 -15.86 1.07 13.38
N THR A 104 -16.87 0.21 13.23
CA THR A 104 -17.02 -0.93 14.13
C THR A 104 -15.99 -2.03 13.81
N PRO A 105 -15.55 -2.83 14.81
CA PRO A 105 -14.63 -3.94 14.57
C PRO A 105 -15.12 -4.94 13.51
N ALA A 106 -16.44 -5.14 13.43
CA ALA A 106 -17.06 -6.01 12.43
C ALA A 106 -16.86 -5.47 10.99
N LEU A 107 -17.02 -4.15 10.78
CA LEU A 107 -16.76 -3.52 9.48
C LEU A 107 -15.28 -3.58 9.11
N VAL A 108 -14.41 -3.31 10.08
CA VAL A 108 -12.95 -3.40 9.92
C VAL A 108 -12.54 -4.81 9.49
N GLY A 109 -13.03 -5.84 10.17
CA GLY A 109 -12.76 -7.23 9.83
C GLY A 109 -13.23 -7.63 8.43
N ARG A 110 -14.45 -7.22 8.04
CA ARG A 110 -15.00 -7.47 6.70
C ARG A 110 -14.19 -6.78 5.60
N ALA A 111 -13.82 -5.52 5.81
CA ALA A 111 -13.02 -4.75 4.87
C ALA A 111 -11.62 -5.37 4.71
N PHE A 112 -10.97 -5.75 5.81
CA PHE A 112 -9.65 -6.37 5.79
C PHE A 112 -9.66 -7.74 5.10
N ALA A 113 -10.66 -8.57 5.38
CA ALA A 113 -10.82 -9.87 4.73
C ALA A 113 -11.04 -9.72 3.22
N THR A 114 -11.88 -8.76 2.81
CA THR A 114 -12.15 -8.47 1.40
C THR A 114 -10.90 -7.96 0.70
N ALA A 115 -10.20 -6.98 1.28
CA ALA A 115 -8.96 -6.44 0.75
C ALA A 115 -7.89 -7.52 0.58
N THR A 116 -7.71 -8.38 1.59
CA THR A 116 -6.80 -9.52 1.53
C THR A 116 -7.15 -10.48 0.40
N ALA A 117 -8.42 -10.87 0.29
CA ALA A 117 -8.86 -11.78 -0.77
C ALA A 117 -8.61 -11.19 -2.17
N THR A 118 -8.99 -9.93 -2.38
CA THR A 118 -8.81 -9.26 -3.68
C THR A 118 -7.34 -9.00 -4.00
N PHE A 119 -6.54 -8.59 -3.02
CA PHE A 119 -5.13 -8.34 -3.18
C PHE A 119 -4.41 -9.64 -3.57
N LEU A 120 -4.66 -10.74 -2.86
CA LEU A 120 -4.06 -12.04 -3.18
C LEU A 120 -4.48 -12.54 -4.56
N ALA A 121 -5.76 -12.38 -4.95
CA ALA A 121 -6.22 -12.76 -6.27
C ALA A 121 -5.50 -11.99 -7.39
N MET A 122 -5.40 -10.65 -7.27
CA MET A 122 -4.72 -9.83 -8.27
C MET A 122 -3.20 -10.02 -8.24
N ALA A 123 -2.63 -10.26 -7.07
CA ALA A 123 -1.20 -10.53 -6.92
C ALA A 123 -0.80 -11.85 -7.58
N LEU A 124 -1.59 -12.91 -7.37
CA LEU A 124 -1.41 -14.19 -8.07
C LEU A 124 -1.55 -14.00 -9.58
N TYR A 125 -2.59 -13.29 -10.03
CA TYR A 125 -2.77 -12.98 -11.45
C TYR A 125 -1.56 -12.25 -12.03
N GLY A 126 -1.05 -11.21 -11.36
CA GLY A 126 0.13 -10.46 -11.77
C GLY A 126 1.41 -11.29 -11.82
N ALA A 127 1.60 -12.18 -10.84
CA ALA A 127 2.78 -13.03 -10.76
C ALA A 127 2.84 -14.12 -11.86
N VAL A 128 1.68 -14.67 -12.25
CA VAL A 128 1.62 -15.80 -13.20
C VAL A 128 1.30 -15.38 -14.64
N THR A 129 0.70 -14.20 -14.85
CA THR A 129 0.28 -13.78 -16.18
C THR A 129 1.46 -13.55 -17.13
N LYS A 130 1.30 -13.99 -18.37
CA LYS A 130 2.25 -13.76 -19.47
C LYS A 130 1.93 -12.50 -20.27
N ARG A 131 0.76 -11.89 -20.06
CA ARG A 131 0.36 -10.65 -20.73
C ARG A 131 1.12 -9.49 -20.12
N ASP A 132 1.67 -8.62 -20.94
CA ASP A 132 2.30 -7.38 -20.48
C ASP A 132 1.23 -6.44 -19.87
N LEU A 133 1.34 -6.17 -18.57
CA LEU A 133 0.44 -5.30 -17.83
C LEU A 133 0.92 -3.84 -17.82
N SER A 134 2.03 -3.51 -18.49
CA SER A 134 2.57 -2.13 -18.51
C SER A 134 1.57 -1.09 -19.00
N GLY A 135 0.69 -1.46 -19.93
CA GLY A 135 -0.41 -0.58 -20.36
C GLY A 135 -1.42 -0.29 -19.25
N ILE A 136 -1.79 -1.32 -18.47
CA ILE A 136 -2.69 -1.19 -17.32
C ILE A 136 -2.02 -0.36 -16.23
N GLY A 137 -0.75 -0.62 -15.92
CA GLY A 137 0.00 0.14 -14.92
C GLY A 137 0.05 1.63 -15.26
N ARG A 138 0.40 1.99 -16.50
CA ARG A 138 0.42 3.40 -16.94
C ARG A 138 -0.96 4.06 -16.84
N ALA A 139 -2.01 3.37 -17.26
CA ALA A 139 -3.37 3.88 -17.16
C ALA A 139 -3.80 4.07 -15.70
N ALA A 140 -3.53 3.09 -14.83
CA ALA A 140 -3.88 3.11 -13.43
C ALA A 140 -3.14 4.21 -12.66
N ILE A 141 -1.85 4.46 -12.94
CA ILE A 141 -1.10 5.59 -12.38
C ILE A 141 -1.72 6.93 -12.80
N GLY A 142 -2.10 7.08 -14.08
CA GLY A 142 -2.79 8.29 -14.57
C GLY A 142 -4.15 8.50 -13.89
N LEU A 143 -4.94 7.44 -13.75
CA LEU A 143 -6.22 7.47 -13.05
C LEU A 143 -6.07 7.75 -11.55
N LEU A 144 -5.01 7.25 -10.92
CA LEU A 144 -4.69 7.53 -9.52
C LEU A 144 -4.50 9.03 -9.28
N ILE A 145 -3.77 9.72 -10.17
CA ILE A 145 -3.63 11.18 -10.11
C ILE A 145 -5.01 11.85 -10.21
N GLY A 146 -5.86 11.38 -11.12
CA GLY A 146 -7.24 11.87 -11.25
C GLY A 146 -8.06 11.70 -9.97
N VAL A 147 -7.97 10.53 -9.32
CA VAL A 147 -8.64 10.27 -8.02
C VAL A 147 -8.10 11.15 -6.90
N ILE A 148 -6.78 11.40 -6.85
CA ILE A 148 -6.18 12.32 -5.86
C ILE A 148 -6.75 13.73 -6.05
N VAL A 149 -6.75 14.24 -7.29
CA VAL A 149 -7.29 15.57 -7.60
C VAL A 149 -8.78 15.63 -7.26
N ALA A 150 -9.56 14.62 -7.63
CA ALA A 150 -10.99 14.57 -7.33
C ALA A 150 -11.26 14.48 -5.82
N THR A 151 -10.41 13.79 -5.05
CA THR A 151 -10.49 13.75 -3.58
C THR A 151 -10.23 15.13 -2.99
N LEU A 152 -9.24 15.87 -3.49
CA LEU A 152 -8.96 17.25 -3.08
C LEU A 152 -10.12 18.20 -3.40
N ILE A 153 -10.73 18.07 -4.58
CA ILE A 153 -11.92 18.87 -4.94
C ILE A 153 -13.09 18.49 -4.02
N ASN A 154 -13.31 17.19 -3.79
CA ASN A 154 -14.41 16.73 -2.95
C ASN A 154 -14.26 17.13 -1.47
N PHE A 155 -13.05 17.42 -1.01
CA PHE A 155 -12.82 17.99 0.31
C PHE A 155 -13.56 19.33 0.48
N PHE A 156 -13.63 20.15 -0.56
CA PHE A 156 -14.38 21.42 -0.55
C PHE A 156 -15.88 21.23 -0.84
N LEU A 157 -16.23 20.29 -1.73
CA LEU A 157 -17.63 20.02 -2.08
C LEU A 157 -18.38 19.26 -0.97
N GLN A 158 -17.64 18.51 -0.14
CA GLN A 158 -18.17 17.64 0.92
C GLN A 158 -19.26 16.67 0.42
N SER A 159 -19.22 16.27 -0.86
CA SER A 159 -20.23 15.41 -1.45
C SER A 159 -20.01 13.95 -1.06
N SER A 160 -20.98 13.38 -0.34
CA SER A 160 -20.96 11.97 0.01
C SER A 160 -20.99 11.09 -1.24
N ALA A 161 -21.82 11.42 -2.25
CA ALA A 161 -21.94 10.64 -3.48
C ALA A 161 -20.61 10.54 -4.25
N VAL A 162 -19.89 11.65 -4.37
CA VAL A 162 -18.55 11.69 -5.00
C VAL A 162 -17.56 10.85 -4.18
N ASN A 163 -17.59 10.94 -2.85
CA ASN A 163 -16.71 10.15 -1.99
C ASN A 163 -16.88 8.62 -2.21
N TYR A 164 -18.11 8.16 -2.39
CA TYR A 164 -18.39 6.74 -2.68
C TYR A 164 -17.93 6.34 -4.09
N LEU A 165 -18.22 7.15 -5.11
CA LEU A 165 -17.73 6.90 -6.46
C LEU A 165 -16.20 6.79 -6.49
N LEU A 166 -15.52 7.70 -5.80
CA LEU A 166 -14.07 7.66 -5.66
C LEU A 166 -13.60 6.37 -4.99
N SER A 167 -14.32 5.85 -4.00
CA SER A 167 -13.97 4.59 -3.34
C SER A 167 -13.98 3.40 -4.30
N TYR A 168 -15.02 3.29 -5.14
CA TYR A 168 -15.10 2.22 -6.14
C TYR A 168 -14.02 2.36 -7.23
N LEU A 169 -13.75 3.60 -7.67
CA LEU A 169 -12.68 3.86 -8.63
C LEU A 169 -11.30 3.53 -8.03
N THR A 170 -11.05 3.89 -6.78
CA THR A 170 -9.83 3.52 -6.05
C THR A 170 -9.66 2.02 -6.01
N VAL A 171 -10.71 1.24 -5.67
CA VAL A 171 -10.64 -0.23 -5.74
C VAL A 171 -10.24 -0.70 -7.14
N ALA A 172 -10.93 -0.24 -8.19
CA ALA A 172 -10.62 -0.68 -9.56
C ALA A 172 -9.17 -0.35 -9.99
N ILE A 173 -8.68 0.84 -9.64
CA ILE A 173 -7.32 1.30 -9.93
C ILE A 173 -6.31 0.42 -9.21
N PHE A 174 -6.49 0.22 -7.90
CA PHE A 174 -5.54 -0.54 -7.10
C PHE A 174 -5.57 -2.05 -7.40
N LEU A 175 -6.68 -2.62 -7.86
CA LEU A 175 -6.67 -3.97 -8.43
C LEU A 175 -5.72 -4.06 -9.64
N GLY A 176 -5.76 -3.06 -10.52
CA GLY A 176 -4.87 -2.95 -11.68
C GLY A 176 -3.41 -2.76 -11.29
N LEU A 177 -3.13 -1.84 -10.34
CA LEU A 177 -1.78 -1.61 -9.81
C LEU A 177 -1.23 -2.86 -9.12
N THR A 178 -2.01 -3.55 -8.29
CA THR A 178 -1.54 -4.76 -7.60
C THR A 178 -1.13 -5.85 -8.58
N ALA A 179 -1.90 -6.06 -9.65
CA ALA A 179 -1.51 -6.99 -10.69
C ALA A 179 -0.21 -6.54 -11.39
N TYR A 180 -0.12 -5.27 -11.76
CA TYR A 180 1.04 -4.70 -12.43
C TYR A 180 2.31 -4.77 -11.56
N ASP A 181 2.23 -4.37 -10.30
CA ASP A 181 3.36 -4.39 -9.36
C ASP A 181 3.83 -5.81 -9.07
N ASN A 182 2.91 -6.78 -8.98
CA ASN A 182 3.28 -8.18 -8.84
C ASN A 182 3.98 -8.74 -10.08
N GLN A 183 3.59 -8.30 -11.27
CA GLN A 183 4.36 -8.61 -12.48
C GLN A 183 5.75 -7.94 -12.44
N GLN A 184 5.82 -6.73 -11.88
CA GLN A 184 7.04 -5.95 -11.86
C GLN A 184 8.12 -6.51 -10.91
N ILE A 185 7.74 -7.25 -9.86
CA ILE A 185 8.67 -8.01 -9.02
C ILE A 185 9.53 -8.95 -9.89
N ARG A 186 8.89 -9.73 -10.76
CA ARG A 186 9.58 -10.63 -11.70
C ARG A 186 10.44 -9.85 -12.70
N ASN A 187 9.90 -8.80 -13.29
CA ASN A 187 10.62 -8.00 -14.30
C ASN A 187 11.90 -7.36 -13.72
N LEU A 188 11.83 -6.84 -12.49
CA LEU A 188 12.99 -6.26 -11.79
C LEU A 188 14.05 -7.31 -11.47
N TYR A 189 13.64 -8.51 -11.06
CA TYR A 189 14.58 -9.61 -10.80
C TYR A 189 15.42 -9.96 -12.03
N PHE A 190 14.78 -10.03 -13.21
CA PHE A 190 15.50 -10.29 -14.46
C PHE A 190 16.33 -9.09 -14.91
N ALA A 191 15.86 -7.86 -14.68
CA ALA A 191 16.61 -6.65 -14.99
C ALA A 191 17.91 -6.50 -14.18
N THR A 192 18.00 -7.06 -12.98
CA THR A 192 19.24 -7.08 -12.17
C THR A 192 20.12 -8.30 -12.42
N ALA A 193 19.89 -9.05 -13.51
CA ALA A 193 20.60 -10.29 -13.82
C ALA A 193 20.55 -11.32 -12.66
N GLY A 194 19.46 -11.32 -11.89
CA GLY A 194 19.29 -12.21 -10.73
C GLY A 194 20.11 -11.84 -9.50
N GLN A 195 20.77 -10.68 -9.47
CA GLN A 195 21.38 -10.16 -8.25
C GLN A 195 20.28 -9.69 -7.30
N GLU A 196 20.18 -10.33 -6.14
CA GLU A 196 19.27 -9.90 -5.08
C GLU A 196 19.65 -8.52 -4.57
N ASN A 197 18.85 -7.51 -4.91
CA ASN A 197 18.97 -6.19 -4.33
C ASN A 197 17.87 -5.99 -3.27
N THR A 198 18.29 -5.99 -2.00
CA THR A 198 17.40 -5.77 -0.86
C THR A 198 16.65 -4.42 -0.94
N GLY A 199 17.24 -3.39 -1.55
CA GLY A 199 16.60 -2.08 -1.73
C GLY A 199 15.45 -2.13 -2.73
N LEU A 200 15.60 -2.91 -3.81
CA LEU A 200 14.50 -3.18 -4.75
C LEU A 200 13.40 -4.02 -4.11
N ALA A 201 13.76 -5.01 -3.31
CA ALA A 201 12.78 -5.80 -2.58
C ALA A 201 11.96 -4.93 -1.62
N ALA A 202 12.62 -4.02 -0.88
CA ALA A 202 11.96 -3.08 0.01
C ALA A 202 11.08 -2.07 -0.75
N PHE A 203 11.51 -1.61 -1.93
CA PHE A 203 10.70 -0.75 -2.77
C PHE A 203 9.44 -1.45 -3.28
N MET A 204 9.56 -2.67 -3.79
CA MET A 204 8.37 -3.43 -4.21
C MET A 204 7.46 -3.73 -3.03
N ALA A 205 8.02 -4.03 -1.85
CA ALA A 205 7.23 -4.22 -0.64
C ALA A 205 6.47 -2.96 -0.24
N LEU A 206 7.06 -1.76 -0.39
CA LEU A 206 6.37 -0.49 -0.18
C LEU A 206 5.22 -0.32 -1.19
N GLN A 207 5.40 -0.63 -2.48
CA GLN A 207 4.30 -0.52 -3.45
C GLN A 207 3.16 -1.48 -3.11
N LEU A 208 3.47 -2.75 -2.83
CA LEU A 208 2.46 -3.73 -2.38
C LEU A 208 1.74 -3.29 -1.10
N TYR A 209 2.46 -2.65 -0.18
CA TYR A 209 1.89 -2.08 1.03
C TYR A 209 0.89 -0.98 0.72
N LEU A 210 1.27 -0.01 -0.12
CA LEU A 210 0.40 1.10 -0.51
C LEU A 210 -0.86 0.59 -1.20
N ASP A 211 -0.70 -0.38 -2.10
CA ASP A 211 -1.82 -1.03 -2.78
C ASP A 211 -2.80 -1.66 -1.81
N PHE A 212 -2.29 -2.47 -0.88
CA PHE A 212 -3.10 -3.16 0.11
C PHE A 212 -3.85 -2.18 1.02
N ILE A 213 -3.16 -1.16 1.56
CA ILE A 213 -3.77 -0.18 2.47
C ILE A 213 -4.85 0.63 1.75
N ASN A 214 -4.64 1.02 0.49
CA ASN A 214 -5.65 1.75 -0.27
C ASN A 214 -6.87 0.89 -0.61
N LEU A 215 -6.67 -0.39 -0.96
CA LEU A 215 -7.79 -1.34 -1.11
C LEU A 215 -8.57 -1.47 0.20
N PHE A 216 -7.87 -1.67 1.32
CA PHE A 216 -8.47 -1.81 2.64
C PHE A 216 -9.31 -0.59 3.04
N LEU A 217 -8.76 0.62 2.94
CA LEU A 217 -9.48 1.86 3.27
C LEU A 217 -10.68 2.09 2.34
N SER A 218 -10.56 1.72 1.06
CA SER A 218 -11.66 1.85 0.11
C SER A 218 -12.80 0.89 0.42
N PHE A 219 -12.50 -0.38 0.72
CA PHE A 219 -13.53 -1.34 1.16
C PHE A 219 -14.15 -0.93 2.49
N LEU A 220 -13.36 -0.41 3.43
CA LEU A 220 -13.85 0.09 4.70
C LEU A 220 -14.88 1.21 4.51
N ARG A 221 -14.59 2.16 3.61
CA ARG A 221 -15.51 3.24 3.25
C ARG A 221 -16.75 2.76 2.49
N ILE A 222 -16.61 1.74 1.64
CA ILE A 222 -17.75 1.15 0.92
C ILE A 222 -18.69 0.45 1.90
N PHE A 223 -18.17 -0.31 2.86
CA PHE A 223 -18.97 -1.09 3.80
C PHE A 223 -19.60 -0.27 4.91
N SER A 224 -19.08 0.91 5.25
CA SER A 224 -19.64 1.71 6.35
C SER A 224 -21.01 2.31 6.09
N ARG A 225 -21.48 2.30 4.84
CA ARG A 225 -22.81 2.81 4.46
C ARG A 225 -23.89 1.72 4.38
N ASN A 226 -23.52 0.44 4.52
CA ASN A 226 -24.43 -0.70 4.39
C ASN A 226 -24.69 -1.42 5.71
#